data_AF-A0A0G0LLR9-F1
#
_entry.id   AF-A0A0G0LLR9-F1
#
_cell.length_a   1.000
_cell.length_b   1.000
_cell.length_c   1.000
_cell.angle_alpha   90.00
_cell.angle_beta   90.00
_cell.angle_gamma   90.00
#
_symmetry.space_group_name_H-M   'P 1'
#
loop_
_entity.id
_entity.type
_entity.pdbx_description
1 polymer ?
#
loop_
_entity_poly.entity_id
_entity_poly.type
_entity_poly.pdbx_seq_one_letter_code
_entity_poly.pdbx_strand_id
1 'polypeptide(L)'
;MAKVAGIIVAILIILIGLISIKNGTIKNINSVISNIQTQLSDFVIPSEPLNIKFMRAQNYPGSDIKTEETLSPGSNYLRYIVSFSVGDLKEYAMMTIPTAPKPQNGFPVIILNHGYIIPEKYTPDGNYIAYVDALSKAGYIVFKPNFRGNGKSEGSPGSSYFSPNYAIDVLNAIASVKRFPDADPDRIGIWGHSMGANIALRVSEISPDIKAIIIWGGVVGSYDDILYNWQNRVSYRPNAEDLYLRNLRSLDLLTKNGTPTQNPTFWNSIDPTENLNFVSAPFQIHVGLADNQVPPDFSKGLSNKLILQKKTTEYFEYSGANHDINQSFDLAMKRTIEFFDRYLK
;
A
#
# COMPACT_ATOMS: atom_id res chain seq x y z
N MET A 1 23.09 7.75 -10.33
CA MET A 1 23.30 9.19 -10.08
C MET A 1 22.93 9.62 -8.65
N ALA A 2 21.81 9.18 -8.06
CA ALA A 2 21.40 9.57 -6.69
C ALA A 2 22.43 9.24 -5.58
N LYS A 3 23.10 8.08 -5.63
CA LYS A 3 24.18 7.72 -4.69
C LYS A 3 25.37 8.68 -4.72
N VAL A 4 25.74 9.18 -5.91
CA VAL A 4 26.87 10.11 -6.08
C VAL A 4 26.47 11.52 -5.62
N ALA A 5 25.24 11.95 -5.91
CA ALA A 5 24.71 13.22 -5.43
C ALA A 5 24.64 13.27 -3.88
N GLY A 6 24.19 12.18 -3.24
CA GLY A 6 24.15 12.08 -1.77
C GLY A 6 25.52 12.17 -1.11
N ILE A 7 26.56 11.54 -1.71
CA ILE A 7 27.94 11.63 -1.23
C ILE A 7 28.48 13.06 -1.36
N ILE A 8 28.20 13.76 -2.47
CA ILE A 8 28.65 15.15 -2.68
C ILE A 8 28.01 16.10 -1.68
N VAL A 9 26.70 15.97 -1.42
CA VAL A 9 25.98 16.77 -0.43
C VAL A 9 26.51 16.50 0.99
N ALA A 10 26.76 15.24 1.32
CA ALA A 10 27.36 14.86 2.59
C ALA A 10 28.72 15.52 2.83
N ILE A 11 29.59 15.50 1.81
CA ILE A 11 30.91 16.15 1.84
C ILE A 11 30.76 17.66 2.02
N LEU A 12 29.82 18.30 1.33
CA LEU A 12 29.57 19.74 1.44
C LEU A 12 29.12 20.14 2.85
N ILE A 13 28.21 19.38 3.45
CA ILE A 13 27.72 19.61 4.81
C ILE A 13 28.86 19.49 5.84
N ILE A 14 29.73 18.48 5.68
CA ILE A 14 30.92 18.31 6.54
C ILE A 14 31.88 19.50 6.37
N LEU A 15 32.14 19.93 5.13
CA LEU A 15 33.02 21.08 4.84
C LEU A 15 32.49 22.37 5.46
N ILE A 16 31.19 22.65 5.34
CA ILE A 16 30.55 23.83 5.94
C ILE A 16 30.67 23.78 7.47
N GLY A 17 30.40 22.63 8.08
CA GLY A 17 30.57 22.44 9.53
C GLY A 17 31.99 22.71 10.00
N LEU A 18 33.01 22.20 9.28
CA LEU A 18 34.43 22.42 9.60
C LEU A 18 34.84 23.90 9.46
N ILE A 19 34.35 24.60 8.43
CA ILE A 19 34.62 26.02 8.21
C ILE A 19 34.01 26.88 9.33
N SER A 20 32.77 26.58 9.76
CA SER A 20 32.11 27.31 10.85
C SER A 20 32.75 27.06 12.22
N ILE A 21 33.32 25.88 12.47
CA ILE A 21 34.13 25.60 13.67
C ILE A 21 35.43 26.40 13.64
N LYS A 22 36.15 26.40 12.49
CA LYS A 22 37.41 27.13 12.32
C LYS A 22 37.26 28.65 12.50
N ASN A 23 36.12 29.21 12.10
CA ASN A 23 35.84 30.65 12.21
C ASN A 23 35.26 31.08 13.57
N GLY A 24 35.20 30.18 14.57
CA GLY A 24 34.75 30.51 15.93
C GLY A 24 33.27 30.89 16.06
N THR A 25 32.49 30.68 15.00
CA THR A 25 31.07 31.07 14.93
C THR A 25 30.17 30.08 15.68
N ILE A 26 30.61 28.84 15.88
CA ILE A 26 29.84 27.81 16.59
C ILE A 26 30.62 27.32 17.82
N LYS A 27 30.07 27.58 19.02
CA LYS A 27 30.67 27.19 20.31
C LYS A 27 30.37 25.76 20.75
N ASN A 28 29.37 25.11 20.15
CA ASN A 28 28.93 23.77 20.54
C ASN A 28 29.03 22.79 19.37
N ILE A 29 30.16 22.08 19.30
CA ILE A 29 30.47 21.12 18.24
C ILE A 29 29.46 19.96 18.22
N ASN A 30 28.90 19.58 19.37
CA ASN A 30 27.95 18.47 19.47
C ASN A 30 26.61 18.77 18.78
N SER A 31 26.13 20.02 18.81
CA SER A 31 24.90 20.39 18.10
C SER A 31 25.09 20.41 16.59
N VAL A 32 26.29 20.78 16.11
CA VAL A 32 26.64 20.71 14.69
C VAL A 32 26.72 19.25 14.24
N ILE A 33 27.42 18.40 14.99
CA ILE A 33 27.51 16.97 14.68
C ILE A 33 26.11 16.33 14.66
N SER A 34 25.26 16.64 15.64
CA SER A 34 23.87 16.15 15.66
C SER A 34 23.10 16.60 14.42
N ASN A 35 23.15 17.89 14.07
CA ASN A 35 22.45 18.42 12.90
C ASN A 35 22.98 17.82 11.59
N ILE A 36 24.29 17.65 11.47
CA ILE A 36 24.92 17.00 10.32
C ILE A 36 24.50 15.54 10.26
N GLN A 37 24.49 14.80 11.37
CA GLN A 37 24.02 13.41 11.42
C GLN A 37 22.55 13.29 11.01
N THR A 38 21.68 14.18 11.49
CA THR A 38 20.27 14.22 11.08
C THR A 38 20.15 14.49 9.57
N GLN A 39 20.85 15.50 9.06
CA GLN A 39 20.82 15.81 7.62
C GLN A 39 21.40 14.67 6.76
N LEU A 40 22.51 14.06 7.19
CA LEU A 40 23.13 12.93 6.50
C LEU A 40 22.23 11.69 6.50
N SER A 41 21.50 11.44 7.59
CA SER A 41 20.55 10.33 7.69
C SER A 41 19.40 10.43 6.67
N ASP A 42 19.08 11.64 6.20
CA ASP A 42 18.11 11.84 5.13
C ASP A 42 18.65 11.44 3.74
N PHE A 43 19.97 11.37 3.57
CA PHE A 43 20.63 11.01 2.31
C PHE A 43 21.13 9.55 2.26
N VAL A 44 21.23 8.88 3.40
CA VAL A 44 21.56 7.45 3.45
C VAL A 44 20.30 6.64 3.18
N ILE A 45 20.28 5.92 2.05
CA ILE A 45 19.20 4.97 1.75
C ILE A 45 19.38 3.75 2.67
N PRO A 46 18.39 3.39 3.50
CA PRO A 46 18.45 2.21 4.37
C PRO A 46 18.57 0.91 3.57
N SER A 47 19.14 -0.15 4.15
CA SER A 47 19.28 -1.44 3.47
C SER A 47 18.06 -2.36 3.61
N GLU A 48 17.18 -2.09 4.58
CA GLU A 48 15.99 -2.91 4.84
C GLU A 48 14.97 -2.79 3.69
N PRO A 49 14.63 -3.88 2.99
CA PRO A 49 13.69 -3.86 1.86
C PRO A 49 12.27 -3.33 2.18
N LEU A 50 11.84 -3.38 3.45
CA LEU A 50 10.56 -2.81 3.89
C LEU A 50 10.56 -1.30 4.12
N ASN A 51 11.74 -0.68 4.19
CA ASN A 51 11.86 0.74 4.49
C ASN A 51 11.25 1.59 3.37
N ILE A 52 10.39 2.53 3.73
CA ILE A 52 9.65 3.34 2.75
C ILE A 52 10.59 4.19 1.89
N LYS A 53 11.64 4.79 2.48
CA LYS A 53 12.66 5.52 1.70
C LYS A 53 13.46 4.59 0.78
N PHE A 54 13.79 3.37 1.23
CA PHE A 54 14.44 2.37 0.37
C PHE A 54 13.56 2.00 -0.81
N MET A 55 12.28 1.66 -0.57
CA MET A 55 11.32 1.30 -1.62
C MET A 55 11.11 2.45 -2.61
N ARG A 56 10.96 3.70 -2.12
CA ARG A 56 10.86 4.90 -2.97
C ARG A 56 12.07 5.14 -3.87
N ALA A 57 13.25 4.67 -3.48
CA ALA A 57 14.46 4.79 -4.27
C ALA A 57 14.64 3.68 -5.33
N GLN A 58 13.76 2.67 -5.34
CA GLN A 58 13.79 1.59 -6.31
C GLN A 58 13.07 1.97 -7.61
N ASN A 59 13.30 1.16 -8.66
CA ASN A 59 12.58 1.26 -9.91
C ASN A 59 11.60 0.09 -10.04
N TYR A 60 10.37 0.38 -10.48
CA TYR A 60 9.30 -0.59 -10.71
C TYR A 60 8.84 -0.48 -12.16
N PRO A 61 9.51 -1.16 -13.10
CA PRO A 61 9.31 -0.92 -14.53
C PRO A 61 7.96 -1.44 -15.07
N GLY A 62 7.34 -2.40 -14.38
CA GLY A 62 6.20 -3.15 -14.90
C GLY A 62 6.50 -3.86 -16.23
N SER A 63 5.47 -4.33 -16.91
CA SER A 63 5.53 -4.97 -18.22
C SER A 63 4.31 -4.61 -19.05
N ASP A 64 4.23 -5.12 -20.28
CA ASP A 64 2.95 -5.16 -20.97
C ASP A 64 2.03 -6.15 -20.27
N ILE A 65 0.73 -5.82 -20.25
CA ILE A 65 -0.33 -6.69 -19.74
C ILE A 65 -0.77 -7.62 -20.88
N LYS A 66 -0.77 -8.92 -20.62
CA LYS A 66 -1.21 -9.94 -21.58
C LYS A 66 -2.49 -10.61 -21.11
N THR A 67 -3.50 -10.66 -21.97
CA THR A 67 -4.70 -11.48 -21.74
C THR A 67 -4.36 -12.96 -21.82
N GLU A 68 -4.70 -13.71 -20.76
CA GLU A 68 -4.49 -15.16 -20.67
C GLU A 68 -5.82 -15.91 -20.76
N GLU A 69 -6.91 -15.30 -20.27
CA GLU A 69 -8.26 -15.87 -20.35
C GLU A 69 -9.30 -14.75 -20.50
N THR A 70 -10.28 -14.97 -21.38
CA THR A 70 -11.46 -14.11 -21.49
C THR A 70 -12.62 -14.78 -20.76
N LEU A 71 -13.20 -14.08 -19.80
CA LEU A 71 -14.32 -14.57 -19.00
C LEU A 71 -15.66 -14.06 -19.55
N SER A 72 -16.76 -14.62 -19.04
CA SER A 72 -18.10 -14.09 -19.35
C SER A 72 -18.19 -12.62 -18.91
N PRO A 73 -18.67 -11.70 -19.78
CA PRO A 73 -18.72 -10.27 -19.48
C PRO A 73 -19.72 -9.95 -18.36
N GLY A 74 -19.54 -8.80 -17.73
CA GLY A 74 -20.55 -8.20 -16.87
C GLY A 74 -21.59 -7.43 -17.67
N SER A 75 -22.43 -6.64 -16.98
CA SER A 75 -23.53 -5.90 -17.63
C SER A 75 -23.07 -4.83 -18.63
N ASN A 76 -21.94 -4.18 -18.36
CA ASN A 76 -21.40 -3.06 -19.14
C ASN A 76 -19.86 -3.01 -19.10
N TYR A 77 -19.24 -4.18 -18.93
CA TYR A 77 -17.79 -4.32 -18.87
C TYR A 77 -17.35 -5.73 -19.27
N LEU A 78 -16.16 -5.83 -19.85
CA LEU A 78 -15.47 -7.07 -20.20
C LEU A 78 -14.65 -7.57 -19.02
N ARG A 79 -14.40 -8.87 -18.94
CA ARG A 79 -13.72 -9.56 -17.83
C ARG A 79 -12.61 -10.45 -18.35
N TYR A 80 -11.43 -10.37 -17.74
CA TYR A 80 -10.24 -11.09 -18.15
C TYR A 80 -9.43 -11.58 -16.97
N ILE A 81 -8.77 -12.73 -17.15
CA ILE A 81 -7.55 -13.04 -16.41
C ILE A 81 -6.38 -12.58 -17.28
N VAL A 82 -5.54 -11.72 -16.72
CA VAL A 82 -4.37 -11.17 -17.38
C VAL A 82 -3.11 -11.53 -16.63
N SER A 83 -1.96 -11.38 -17.27
CA SER A 83 -0.65 -11.52 -16.65
C SER A 83 0.28 -10.35 -16.95
N PHE A 84 1.25 -10.16 -16.08
CA PHE A 84 2.30 -9.14 -16.14
C PHE A 84 3.56 -9.66 -15.43
N SER A 85 4.70 -8.99 -15.61
CA SER A 85 5.98 -9.43 -15.04
C SER A 85 6.40 -8.58 -13.85
N VAL A 86 6.95 -9.25 -12.84
CA VAL A 86 7.60 -8.64 -11.68
C VAL A 86 9.00 -9.24 -11.52
N GLY A 87 9.98 -8.59 -12.12
CA GLY A 87 11.30 -9.20 -12.31
C GLY A 87 11.15 -10.47 -13.15
N ASP A 88 11.61 -11.60 -12.63
CA ASP A 88 11.52 -12.90 -13.30
C ASP A 88 10.18 -13.62 -13.06
N LEU A 89 9.28 -13.06 -12.25
CA LEU A 89 7.99 -13.68 -11.94
C LEU A 89 6.91 -13.27 -12.94
N LYS A 90 6.10 -14.23 -13.36
CA LYS A 90 4.83 -14.00 -14.04
C LYS A 90 3.69 -13.95 -13.02
N GLU A 91 3.19 -12.74 -12.79
CA GLU A 91 2.07 -12.47 -11.91
C GLU A 91 0.76 -12.38 -12.71
N TYR A 92 -0.36 -12.72 -12.07
CA TYR A 92 -1.69 -12.70 -12.69
C TYR A 92 -2.60 -11.70 -11.98
N ALA A 93 -3.61 -11.22 -12.69
CA ALA A 93 -4.64 -10.35 -12.15
C ALA A 93 -6.00 -10.65 -12.78
N MET A 94 -7.06 -10.36 -12.03
CA MET A 94 -8.38 -10.16 -12.60
C MET A 94 -8.47 -8.72 -13.12
N MET A 95 -8.83 -8.54 -14.38
CA MET A 95 -8.97 -7.23 -15.00
C MET A 95 -10.35 -7.07 -15.62
N THR A 96 -10.95 -5.89 -15.45
CA THR A 96 -12.19 -5.52 -16.14
C THR A 96 -12.00 -4.26 -16.96
N ILE A 97 -12.69 -4.17 -18.10
CA ILE A 97 -12.64 -2.99 -18.97
C ILE A 97 -14.08 -2.54 -19.28
N PRO A 98 -14.47 -1.30 -18.99
CA PRO A 98 -15.80 -0.80 -19.36
C PRO A 98 -16.07 -0.90 -20.86
N THR A 99 -17.32 -1.16 -21.26
CA THR A 99 -17.73 -1.20 -22.67
C THR A 99 -18.28 0.13 -23.18
N ALA A 100 -18.33 1.14 -22.31
CA ALA A 100 -18.69 2.50 -22.70
C ALA A 100 -17.66 3.08 -23.71
N PRO A 101 -17.99 4.14 -24.46
CA PRO A 101 -17.02 4.82 -25.29
C PRO A 101 -15.79 5.23 -24.47
N LYS A 102 -14.59 4.83 -24.93
CA LYS A 102 -13.33 5.15 -24.26
C LYS A 102 -13.14 6.68 -24.21
N PRO A 103 -12.88 7.28 -23.02
CA PRO A 103 -12.53 8.70 -22.93
C PRO A 103 -11.24 8.99 -23.70
N GLN A 104 -11.04 10.23 -24.13
CA GLN A 104 -9.88 10.62 -24.95
C GLN A 104 -8.53 10.17 -24.38
N ASN A 105 -8.36 10.25 -23.06
CA ASN A 105 -7.13 9.89 -22.36
C ASN A 105 -7.14 8.47 -21.77
N GLY A 106 -8.19 7.68 -22.02
CA GLY A 106 -8.38 6.36 -21.41
C GLY A 106 -9.37 6.36 -20.24
N PHE A 107 -9.67 5.17 -19.72
CA PHE A 107 -10.51 4.98 -18.54
C PHE A 107 -9.70 5.19 -17.26
N PRO A 108 -10.29 5.82 -16.21
CA PRO A 108 -9.67 5.82 -14.89
C PRO A 108 -9.55 4.38 -14.36
N VAL A 109 -8.51 4.13 -13.56
CA VAL A 109 -8.18 2.77 -13.09
C VAL A 109 -8.24 2.69 -11.58
N ILE A 110 -8.80 1.60 -11.05
CA ILE A 110 -8.72 1.24 -9.64
C ILE A 110 -7.86 -0.02 -9.48
N ILE A 111 -6.77 0.11 -8.72
CA ILE A 111 -6.00 -1.05 -8.25
C ILE A 111 -6.65 -1.58 -6.98
N LEU A 112 -7.30 -2.75 -7.09
CA LEU A 112 -8.06 -3.36 -6.00
C LEU A 112 -7.20 -4.41 -5.29
N ASN A 113 -6.80 -4.11 -4.06
CA ASN A 113 -5.96 -4.98 -3.23
C ASN A 113 -6.84 -5.81 -2.29
N HIS A 114 -6.92 -7.11 -2.54
CA HIS A 114 -7.71 -8.03 -1.73
C HIS A 114 -7.08 -8.26 -0.34
N GLY A 115 -7.86 -8.74 0.61
CA GLY A 115 -7.40 -9.16 1.93
C GLY A 115 -6.68 -10.50 1.87
N TYR A 116 -6.18 -10.98 3.01
CA TYR A 116 -5.52 -12.27 3.05
C TYR A 116 -6.51 -13.38 2.69
N ILE A 117 -6.17 -14.19 1.69
CA ILE A 117 -6.91 -15.40 1.32
C ILE A 117 -5.88 -16.51 1.19
N ILE A 118 -6.16 -17.64 1.83
CA ILE A 118 -5.33 -18.84 1.74
C ILE A 118 -5.11 -19.17 0.25
N PRO A 119 -3.85 -19.27 -0.23
CA PRO A 119 -3.50 -19.55 -1.61
C PRO A 119 -4.39 -20.58 -2.31
N GLU A 120 -4.60 -21.74 -1.69
CA GLU A 120 -5.34 -22.87 -2.25
C GLU A 120 -6.86 -22.63 -2.32
N LYS A 121 -7.37 -21.61 -1.61
CA LYS A 121 -8.79 -21.24 -1.57
C LYS A 121 -9.10 -20.01 -2.42
N TYR A 122 -8.08 -19.38 -3.01
CA TYR A 122 -8.27 -18.17 -3.79
C TYR A 122 -8.82 -18.46 -5.17
N THR A 123 -9.85 -17.72 -5.54
CA THR A 123 -10.46 -17.71 -6.87
C THR A 123 -10.36 -16.30 -7.47
N PRO A 124 -9.64 -16.13 -8.59
CA PRO A 124 -9.47 -14.81 -9.20
C PRO A 124 -10.77 -14.09 -9.55
N ASP A 125 -11.78 -14.83 -10.02
CA ASP A 125 -13.03 -14.33 -10.55
C ASP A 125 -14.23 -14.46 -9.59
N GLY A 126 -14.04 -15.13 -8.45
CA GLY A 126 -15.04 -15.27 -7.38
C GLY A 126 -14.78 -14.34 -6.19
N ASN A 127 -13.57 -14.36 -5.63
CA ASN A 127 -13.26 -13.52 -4.47
C ASN A 127 -13.24 -12.03 -4.86
N TYR A 128 -13.92 -11.21 -4.04
CA TYR A 128 -14.12 -9.76 -4.25
C TYR A 128 -14.99 -9.40 -5.46
N ILE A 129 -15.73 -10.33 -6.05
CA ILE A 129 -16.47 -10.05 -7.30
C ILE A 129 -17.51 -8.93 -7.15
N ALA A 130 -18.16 -8.78 -6.00
CA ALA A 130 -19.12 -7.69 -5.76
C ALA A 130 -18.47 -6.30 -5.80
N TYR A 131 -17.25 -6.16 -5.27
CA TYR A 131 -16.48 -4.92 -5.29
C TYR A 131 -16.00 -4.60 -6.71
N VAL A 132 -15.47 -5.63 -7.40
CA VAL A 132 -15.05 -5.52 -8.81
C VAL A 132 -16.24 -5.08 -9.65
N ASP A 133 -17.37 -5.78 -9.59
CA ASP A 133 -18.58 -5.49 -10.36
C ASP A 133 -19.07 -4.06 -10.15
N ALA A 134 -19.18 -3.60 -8.90
CA ALA A 134 -19.63 -2.24 -8.59
C ALA A 134 -18.71 -1.16 -9.17
N LEU A 135 -17.39 -1.32 -9.05
CA LEU A 135 -16.40 -0.39 -9.61
C LEU A 135 -16.36 -0.44 -11.15
N SER A 136 -16.41 -1.63 -11.75
CA SER A 136 -16.47 -1.80 -13.20
C SER A 136 -17.72 -1.15 -13.80
N LYS A 137 -18.89 -1.34 -13.16
CA LYS A 137 -20.15 -0.71 -13.54
C LYS A 137 -20.10 0.81 -13.48
N ALA A 138 -19.32 1.35 -12.55
CA ALA A 138 -19.07 2.78 -12.43
C ALA A 138 -18.10 3.33 -13.49
N GLY A 139 -17.63 2.52 -14.44
CA GLY A 139 -16.82 2.99 -15.58
C GLY A 139 -15.32 3.06 -15.29
N TYR A 140 -14.84 2.26 -14.33
CA TYR A 140 -13.41 2.08 -14.07
C TYR A 140 -12.86 0.83 -14.74
N ILE A 141 -11.62 0.89 -15.22
CA ILE A 141 -10.82 -0.33 -15.31
C ILE A 141 -10.54 -0.77 -13.88
N VAL A 142 -10.87 -2.01 -13.53
CA VAL A 142 -10.51 -2.58 -12.24
C VAL A 142 -9.40 -3.59 -12.49
N PHE A 143 -8.25 -3.38 -11.85
CA PHE A 143 -7.13 -4.30 -11.88
C PHE A 143 -6.93 -4.84 -10.47
N LYS A 144 -7.24 -6.13 -10.26
CA LYS A 144 -7.11 -6.83 -8.98
C LYS A 144 -5.97 -7.84 -9.10
N PRO A 145 -4.74 -7.48 -8.70
CA PRO A 145 -3.63 -8.43 -8.69
C PRO A 145 -3.98 -9.64 -7.84
N ASN A 146 -3.60 -10.83 -8.31
CA ASN A 146 -3.51 -12.00 -7.46
C ASN A 146 -2.15 -11.90 -6.78
N PHE A 147 -2.10 -11.83 -5.46
CA PHE A 147 -0.83 -11.81 -4.76
C PHE A 147 -0.03 -13.10 -4.98
N ARG A 148 1.30 -13.06 -4.82
CA ARG A 148 2.16 -14.25 -5.00
C ARG A 148 1.62 -15.47 -4.29
N GLY A 149 1.56 -16.59 -5.01
CA GLY A 149 0.97 -17.84 -4.55
C GLY A 149 -0.56 -17.93 -4.70
N ASN A 150 -1.29 -16.82 -4.88
CA ASN A 150 -2.72 -16.84 -5.16
C ASN A 150 -2.99 -17.07 -6.67
N GLY A 151 -3.90 -17.99 -6.97
CA GLY A 151 -4.29 -18.28 -8.36
C GLY A 151 -3.12 -18.86 -9.17
N LYS A 152 -2.79 -18.22 -10.28
CA LYS A 152 -1.65 -18.62 -11.15
C LYS A 152 -0.40 -17.74 -10.96
N SER A 153 -0.44 -16.77 -10.04
CA SER A 153 0.71 -15.91 -9.74
C SER A 153 1.87 -16.72 -9.19
N GLU A 154 3.04 -16.54 -9.79
CA GLU A 154 4.26 -17.24 -9.42
C GLU A 154 4.84 -16.76 -8.07
N GLY A 155 5.98 -17.33 -7.68
CA GLY A 155 6.62 -17.06 -6.40
C GLY A 155 5.93 -17.73 -5.21
N SER A 156 6.39 -17.39 -4.01
CA SER A 156 5.81 -17.89 -2.75
C SER A 156 5.09 -16.77 -2.00
N PRO A 157 4.03 -17.09 -1.24
CA PRO A 157 3.39 -16.15 -0.34
C PRO A 157 4.42 -15.45 0.57
N GLY A 158 4.24 -14.13 0.72
CA GLY A 158 5.06 -13.33 1.62
C GLY A 158 4.41 -13.21 3.01
N SER A 159 5.20 -12.76 3.99
CA SER A 159 4.61 -12.28 5.24
C SER A 159 3.70 -11.09 4.98
N SER A 160 2.43 -11.19 5.39
CA SER A 160 1.37 -10.21 5.16
C SER A 160 1.73 -8.76 5.55
N TYR A 161 2.54 -8.59 6.60
CA TYR A 161 2.89 -7.27 7.16
C TYR A 161 4.39 -7.03 7.33
N PHE A 162 5.22 -8.06 7.11
CA PHE A 162 6.67 -8.02 7.32
C PHE A 162 7.44 -8.48 6.07
N SER A 163 6.85 -8.30 4.89
CA SER A 163 7.50 -8.52 3.59
C SER A 163 7.12 -7.43 2.61
N PRO A 164 8.06 -6.93 1.77
CA PRO A 164 7.73 -5.93 0.77
C PRO A 164 7.09 -6.52 -0.49
N ASN A 165 7.10 -7.85 -0.65
CA ASN A 165 6.78 -8.54 -1.91
C ASN A 165 5.46 -8.07 -2.53
N TYR A 166 4.36 -8.12 -1.78
CA TYR A 166 3.05 -7.73 -2.30
C TYR A 166 2.99 -6.26 -2.71
N ALA A 167 3.66 -5.37 -1.97
CA ALA A 167 3.75 -3.97 -2.37
C ALA A 167 4.61 -3.79 -3.64
N ILE A 168 5.70 -4.54 -3.80
CA ILE A 168 6.51 -4.56 -5.02
C ILE A 168 5.68 -5.04 -6.22
N ASP A 169 4.85 -6.07 -6.04
CA ASP A 169 3.99 -6.60 -7.10
C ASP A 169 2.95 -5.56 -7.53
N VAL A 170 2.32 -4.89 -6.57
CA VAL A 170 1.33 -3.83 -6.83
C VAL A 170 1.98 -2.59 -7.49
N LEU A 171 3.20 -2.22 -7.10
CA LEU A 171 3.94 -1.13 -7.76
C LEU A 171 4.26 -1.47 -9.23
N ASN A 172 4.62 -2.72 -9.53
CA ASN A 172 4.80 -3.16 -10.91
C ASN A 172 3.46 -3.30 -11.66
N ALA A 173 2.37 -3.67 -10.97
CA ALA A 173 1.03 -3.67 -11.55
C ALA A 173 0.60 -2.26 -11.97
N ILE A 174 0.82 -1.25 -11.12
CA ILE A 174 0.57 0.17 -11.44
C ILE A 174 1.39 0.59 -12.68
N ALA A 175 2.68 0.28 -12.70
CA ALA A 175 3.54 0.60 -13.84
C ALA A 175 3.08 -0.11 -15.14
N SER A 176 2.59 -1.34 -15.05
CA SER A 176 2.06 -2.09 -16.19
C SER A 176 0.73 -1.52 -16.68
N VAL A 177 -0.17 -1.16 -15.76
CA VAL A 177 -1.45 -0.52 -16.06
C VAL A 177 -1.26 0.81 -16.78
N LYS A 178 -0.27 1.63 -16.38
CA LYS A 178 0.03 2.91 -17.05
C LYS A 178 0.43 2.75 -18.53
N ARG A 179 0.87 1.55 -18.94
CA ARG A 179 1.21 1.21 -20.32
C ARG A 179 0.03 0.64 -21.10
N PHE A 180 -1.08 0.33 -20.44
CA PHE A 180 -2.23 -0.29 -21.07
C PHE A 180 -2.99 0.73 -21.93
N PRO A 181 -3.23 0.47 -23.24
CA PRO A 181 -3.75 1.47 -24.18
C PRO A 181 -5.12 2.08 -23.85
N ASP A 182 -5.91 1.40 -23.01
CA ASP A 182 -7.22 1.89 -22.60
C ASP A 182 -7.22 2.49 -21.19
N ALA A 183 -6.11 2.44 -20.46
CA ALA A 183 -5.98 3.04 -19.15
C ALA A 183 -5.52 4.50 -19.27
N ASP A 184 -6.07 5.35 -18.41
CA ASP A 184 -5.57 6.69 -18.19
C ASP A 184 -4.49 6.66 -17.10
N PRO A 185 -3.20 6.91 -17.44
CA PRO A 185 -2.10 6.77 -16.50
C PRO A 185 -2.09 7.85 -15.40
N ASP A 186 -2.86 8.94 -15.57
CA ASP A 186 -2.91 10.05 -14.62
C ASP A 186 -4.10 9.94 -13.65
N ARG A 187 -5.01 8.98 -13.87
CA ARG A 187 -6.23 8.81 -13.06
C ARG A 187 -6.30 7.40 -12.45
N ILE A 188 -5.36 7.13 -11.53
CA ILE A 188 -5.24 5.86 -10.82
C ILE A 188 -5.65 6.03 -9.35
N GLY A 189 -6.70 5.31 -8.95
CA GLY A 189 -7.07 5.10 -7.55
C GLY A 189 -6.55 3.78 -7.02
N ILE A 190 -6.44 3.68 -5.70
CA ILE A 190 -6.13 2.43 -5.02
C ILE A 190 -7.17 2.15 -3.94
N TRP A 191 -7.61 0.90 -3.88
CA TRP A 191 -8.53 0.40 -2.88
C TRP A 191 -7.91 -0.80 -2.19
N GLY A 192 -8.10 -0.92 -0.88
CA GLY A 192 -7.62 -2.07 -0.13
C GLY A 192 -8.54 -2.47 1.01
N HIS A 193 -8.69 -3.78 1.23
CA HIS A 193 -9.40 -4.37 2.37
C HIS A 193 -8.47 -5.17 3.27
N SER A 194 -8.58 -5.03 4.59
CA SER A 194 -7.86 -5.89 5.54
C SER A 194 -6.34 -5.84 5.33
N MET A 195 -5.69 -6.97 5.03
CA MET A 195 -4.28 -7.01 4.58
C MET A 195 -4.02 -6.14 3.34
N GLY A 196 -4.93 -6.15 2.36
CA GLY A 196 -4.85 -5.33 1.16
C GLY A 196 -4.89 -3.84 1.44
N ALA A 197 -5.49 -3.40 2.55
CA ALA A 197 -5.43 -2.02 2.98
C ALA A 197 -4.04 -1.61 3.48
N ASN A 198 -3.33 -2.50 4.19
CA ASN A 198 -1.93 -2.26 4.57
C ASN A 198 -1.05 -2.09 3.33
N ILE A 199 -1.26 -2.96 2.33
CA ILE A 199 -0.55 -2.91 1.05
C ILE A 199 -0.89 -1.62 0.29
N ALA A 200 -2.18 -1.28 0.18
CA ALA A 200 -2.63 -0.06 -0.49
C ALA A 200 -2.03 1.20 0.16
N LEU A 201 -2.02 1.25 1.49
CA LEU A 201 -1.43 2.35 2.24
C LEU A 201 0.08 2.46 2.00
N ARG A 202 0.82 1.36 2.13
CA ARG A 202 2.27 1.30 1.86
C ARG A 202 2.61 1.73 0.43
N VAL A 203 1.88 1.21 -0.55
CA VAL A 203 2.05 1.56 -1.97
C VAL A 203 1.80 3.04 -2.19
N SER A 204 0.84 3.64 -1.50
CA SER A 204 0.52 5.07 -1.61
C SER A 204 1.64 5.96 -1.07
N GLU A 205 2.38 5.53 -0.05
CA GLU A 205 3.57 6.24 0.44
C GLU A 205 4.75 6.14 -0.53
N ILE A 206 4.72 5.19 -1.46
CA ILE A 206 5.81 4.94 -2.42
C ILE A 206 5.51 5.59 -3.77
N SER A 207 4.31 5.40 -4.31
CA SER A 207 3.95 5.79 -5.67
C SER A 207 3.21 7.13 -5.70
N PRO A 208 3.75 8.16 -6.40
CA PRO A 208 3.05 9.42 -6.64
C PRO A 208 1.95 9.32 -7.71
N ASP A 209 1.80 8.15 -8.35
CA ASP A 209 0.80 7.92 -9.39
C ASP A 209 -0.61 7.76 -8.81
N ILE A 210 -0.74 7.39 -7.53
CA ILE A 210 -2.03 7.23 -6.85
C ILE A 210 -2.65 8.60 -6.59
N LYS A 211 -3.89 8.79 -7.05
CA LYS A 211 -4.65 10.06 -6.93
C LYS A 211 -5.82 10.00 -5.95
N ALA A 212 -6.20 8.81 -5.48
CA ALA A 212 -7.26 8.61 -4.51
C ALA A 212 -7.05 7.28 -3.77
N ILE A 213 -7.20 7.27 -2.44
CA ILE A 213 -6.89 6.12 -1.60
C ILE A 213 -8.10 5.73 -0.77
N ILE A 214 -8.50 4.46 -0.84
CA ILE A 214 -9.59 3.92 -0.04
C ILE A 214 -9.12 2.74 0.80
N ILE A 215 -9.42 2.81 2.10
CA ILE A 215 -9.05 1.80 3.10
C ILE A 215 -10.33 1.24 3.75
N TRP A 216 -10.57 -0.06 3.60
CA TRP A 216 -11.68 -0.78 4.26
C TRP A 216 -11.13 -1.76 5.30
N GLY A 217 -11.64 -1.71 6.54
CA GLY A 217 -11.34 -2.68 7.60
C GLY A 217 -9.83 -2.95 7.76
N GLY A 218 -9.00 -1.91 7.60
CA GLY A 218 -7.60 -2.10 7.24
C GLY A 218 -6.70 -2.47 8.41
N VAL A 219 -5.73 -3.35 8.17
CA VAL A 219 -4.64 -3.63 9.13
C VAL A 219 -3.61 -2.49 9.07
N VAL A 220 -4.02 -1.34 9.61
CA VAL A 220 -3.26 -0.07 9.59
C VAL A 220 -2.97 0.41 11.02
N GLY A 221 -2.69 -0.53 11.91
CA GLY A 221 -2.17 -0.27 13.25
C GLY A 221 -0.64 -0.13 13.23
N SER A 222 -0.07 0.32 14.35
CA SER A 222 1.37 0.39 14.51
C SER A 222 2.00 -1.01 14.50
N TYR A 223 3.31 -1.11 14.23
CA TYR A 223 4.00 -2.40 14.41
C TYR A 223 3.95 -2.93 15.84
N ASP A 224 3.90 -2.06 16.86
CA ASP A 224 3.69 -2.48 18.25
C ASP A 224 2.34 -3.21 18.41
N ASP A 225 1.28 -2.63 17.83
CA ASP A 225 -0.05 -3.23 17.84
C ASP A 225 -0.10 -4.54 17.06
N ILE A 226 0.49 -4.57 15.86
CA ILE A 226 0.50 -5.76 15.00
C ILE A 226 1.27 -6.92 15.66
N LEU A 227 2.35 -6.62 16.39
CA LEU A 227 3.19 -7.62 17.06
C LEU A 227 2.58 -8.11 18.38
N TYR A 228 2.05 -7.22 19.22
CA TYR A 228 1.76 -7.55 20.62
C TYR A 228 0.30 -7.43 21.02
N ASN A 229 -0.46 -6.51 20.42
CA ASN A 229 -1.79 -6.15 20.93
C ASN A 229 -2.94 -6.74 20.11
N TRP A 230 -2.76 -6.90 18.80
CA TRP A 230 -3.86 -7.21 17.87
C TRP A 230 -4.52 -8.57 18.16
N GLN A 231 -3.75 -9.66 18.18
CA GLN A 231 -4.36 -11.01 18.22
C GLN A 231 -5.08 -11.34 19.53
N ASN A 232 -4.78 -10.61 20.60
CA ASN A 232 -5.47 -10.75 21.88
C ASN A 232 -6.82 -10.02 21.92
N ARG A 233 -7.10 -9.14 20.95
CA ARG A 233 -8.28 -8.26 20.92
C ARG A 233 -9.38 -8.70 19.95
N VAL A 234 -9.10 -9.71 19.13
CA VAL A 234 -9.99 -10.18 18.06
C VAL A 234 -10.19 -11.69 18.15
N SER A 235 -11.24 -12.21 17.52
CA SER A 235 -11.49 -13.65 17.44
C SER A 235 -10.83 -14.31 16.22
N TYR A 236 -10.51 -13.54 15.18
CA TYR A 236 -9.83 -14.06 13.99
C TYR A 236 -8.45 -14.64 14.33
N ARG A 237 -8.13 -15.79 13.76
CA ARG A 237 -6.79 -16.39 13.86
C ARG A 237 -6.26 -16.69 12.46
N PRO A 238 -5.03 -16.26 12.15
CA PRO A 238 -4.40 -16.60 10.88
C PRO A 238 -4.21 -18.11 10.79
N ASN A 239 -4.22 -18.64 9.57
CA ASN A 239 -3.88 -20.04 9.36
C ASN A 239 -2.38 -20.28 9.62
N ALA A 240 -1.98 -21.56 9.65
CA ALA A 240 -0.62 -21.97 10.00
C ALA A 240 0.46 -21.39 9.07
N GLU A 241 0.20 -21.27 7.77
CA GLU A 241 1.16 -20.73 6.80
C GLU A 241 1.38 -19.23 7.01
N ASP A 242 0.30 -18.43 7.08
CA ASP A 242 0.42 -16.98 7.37
C ASP A 242 1.12 -16.74 8.71
N LEU A 243 0.74 -17.51 9.74
CA LEU A 243 1.36 -17.38 11.05
C LEU A 243 2.86 -17.72 11.02
N TYR A 244 3.25 -18.77 10.31
CA TYR A 244 4.65 -19.16 10.15
C TYR A 244 5.45 -18.07 9.45
N LEU A 245 4.98 -17.57 8.30
CA LEU A 245 5.67 -16.54 7.52
C LEU A 245 5.77 -15.21 8.29
N ARG A 246 4.70 -14.84 9.00
CA ARG A 246 4.69 -13.67 9.88
C ARG A 246 5.72 -13.80 10.99
N ASN A 247 5.73 -14.92 11.71
CA ASN A 247 6.65 -15.15 12.83
C ASN A 247 8.10 -15.20 12.38
N LEU A 248 8.40 -15.87 11.26
CA LEU A 248 9.76 -15.96 10.73
C LEU A 248 10.31 -14.56 10.42
N ARG A 249 9.53 -13.75 9.71
CA ARG A 249 9.95 -12.39 9.32
C ARG A 249 9.94 -11.41 10.48
N SER A 250 8.95 -11.45 11.37
CA SER A 250 8.92 -10.56 12.53
C SER A 250 10.08 -10.85 13.49
N LEU A 251 10.41 -12.13 13.71
CA LEU A 251 11.55 -12.52 14.54
C LEU A 251 12.88 -12.03 13.96
N ASP A 252 13.09 -12.20 12.65
CA ASP A 252 14.29 -11.69 11.97
C ASP A 252 14.46 -10.17 12.15
N LEU A 253 13.38 -9.41 11.96
CA LEU A 253 13.39 -7.96 12.16
C LEU A 253 13.64 -7.56 13.62
N LEU A 254 13.02 -8.27 14.57
CA LEU A 254 13.21 -8.05 16.01
C LEU A 254 14.65 -8.36 16.43
N THR A 255 15.23 -9.47 15.96
CA THR A 255 16.61 -9.85 16.27
C THR A 255 17.62 -8.83 15.73
N LYS A 256 17.39 -8.30 14.53
CA LYS A 256 18.30 -7.33 13.90
C LYS A 256 18.16 -5.92 14.44
N ASN A 257 16.94 -5.51 14.80
CA ASN A 257 16.63 -4.09 15.04
C ASN A 257 16.12 -3.79 16.45
N GLY A 258 15.85 -4.81 17.27
CA GLY A 258 15.17 -4.65 18.56
C GLY A 258 13.66 -4.48 18.42
N THR A 259 12.98 -4.33 19.55
CA THR A 259 11.52 -4.10 19.61
C THR A 259 11.12 -2.69 19.15
N PRO A 260 9.84 -2.46 18.79
CA PRO A 260 9.29 -1.12 18.55
C PRO A 260 9.65 -0.09 19.64
N THR A 261 9.61 -0.49 20.91
CA THR A 261 10.00 0.39 22.03
C THR A 261 11.50 0.67 22.08
N GLN A 262 12.34 -0.31 21.75
CA GLN A 262 13.80 -0.16 21.79
C GLN A 262 14.35 0.64 20.60
N ASN A 263 13.71 0.54 19.43
CA ASN A 263 14.16 1.20 18.20
C ASN A 263 12.99 1.77 17.39
N PRO A 264 12.28 2.79 17.92
CA PRO A 264 11.12 3.38 17.25
C PRO A 264 11.49 3.98 15.89
N THR A 265 12.72 4.47 15.71
CA THR A 265 13.20 5.00 14.43
C THR A 265 13.13 3.96 13.31
N PHE A 266 13.60 2.74 13.56
CA PHE A 266 13.53 1.67 12.56
C PHE A 266 12.08 1.29 12.26
N TRP A 267 11.28 1.01 13.29
CA TRP A 267 9.92 0.53 13.12
C TRP A 267 9.02 1.58 12.43
N ASN A 268 9.14 2.85 12.78
CA ASN A 268 8.44 3.94 12.08
C ASN A 268 8.89 4.08 10.63
N SER A 269 10.14 3.73 10.30
CA SER A 269 10.65 3.82 8.92
C SER A 269 10.08 2.76 7.97
N ILE A 270 9.46 1.71 8.51
CA ILE A 270 8.80 0.63 7.75
C ILE A 270 7.27 0.63 7.94
N ASP A 271 6.75 1.41 8.89
CA ASP A 271 5.33 1.53 9.24
C ASP A 271 4.59 2.39 8.21
N PRO A 272 3.58 1.84 7.52
CA PRO A 272 2.84 2.58 6.50
C PRO A 272 1.87 3.63 7.07
N THR A 273 1.89 3.88 8.39
CA THR A 273 1.12 4.94 9.04
C THR A 273 1.99 6.11 9.51
N GLU A 274 3.31 6.00 9.36
CA GLU A 274 4.30 6.98 9.83
C GLU A 274 4.97 7.77 8.69
N ASN A 275 4.79 7.36 7.43
CA ASN A 275 5.42 8.00 6.26
C ASN A 275 4.39 8.72 5.36
N LEU A 276 3.26 9.10 5.94
CA LEU A 276 2.14 9.82 5.31
C LEU A 276 2.55 11.19 4.72
N ASN A 277 3.69 11.74 5.14
CA ASN A 277 4.26 12.95 4.54
C ASN A 277 4.57 12.79 3.04
N PHE A 278 4.79 11.57 2.55
CA PHE A 278 4.99 11.30 1.13
C PHE A 278 3.70 11.24 0.30
N VAL A 279 2.53 11.20 0.95
CA VAL A 279 1.24 11.03 0.27
C VAL A 279 0.54 12.38 0.10
N SER A 280 0.21 12.76 -1.12
CA SER A 280 -0.60 13.96 -1.41
C SER A 280 -2.08 13.63 -1.72
N ALA A 281 -2.37 12.40 -2.12
CA ALA A 281 -3.72 11.96 -2.46
C ALA A 281 -4.67 11.98 -1.24
N PRO A 282 -5.96 12.27 -1.45
CA PRO A 282 -6.99 12.19 -0.42
C PRO A 282 -7.26 10.73 -0.02
N PHE A 283 -7.76 10.58 1.21
CA PHE A 283 -8.13 9.29 1.80
C PHE A 283 -9.64 9.19 2.07
N GLN A 284 -10.21 8.01 1.88
CA GLN A 284 -11.49 7.62 2.45
C GLN A 284 -11.33 6.31 3.23
N ILE A 285 -11.74 6.31 4.49
CA ILE A 285 -11.55 5.18 5.41
C ILE A 285 -12.92 4.67 5.85
N HIS A 286 -13.09 3.35 5.81
CA HIS A 286 -14.33 2.65 6.15
C HIS A 286 -14.07 1.53 7.14
N VAL A 287 -14.87 1.47 8.21
CA VAL A 287 -14.71 0.44 9.24
C VAL A 287 -16.04 0.02 9.85
N GLY A 288 -16.23 -1.29 10.02
CA GLY A 288 -17.34 -1.84 10.78
C GLY A 288 -17.04 -1.86 12.28
N LEU A 289 -17.96 -1.39 13.12
CA LEU A 289 -17.75 -1.34 14.58
C LEU A 289 -17.88 -2.71 15.26
N ALA A 290 -18.40 -3.72 14.55
CA ALA A 290 -18.44 -5.11 14.99
C ALA A 290 -17.37 -5.97 14.28
N ASP A 291 -16.34 -5.34 13.72
CA ASP A 291 -15.19 -6.04 13.14
C ASP A 291 -14.47 -6.86 14.21
N ASN A 292 -14.50 -8.17 14.04
CA ASN A 292 -13.89 -9.16 14.93
C ASN A 292 -12.62 -9.77 14.35
N GLN A 293 -12.08 -9.18 13.28
CA GLN A 293 -10.82 -9.56 12.65
C GLN A 293 -9.76 -8.48 12.78
N VAL A 294 -10.14 -7.22 12.59
CA VAL A 294 -9.27 -6.06 12.71
C VAL A 294 -9.88 -5.04 13.68
N PRO A 295 -9.16 -4.64 14.74
CA PRO A 295 -9.69 -3.67 15.70
C PRO A 295 -10.08 -2.35 15.02
N PRO A 296 -11.30 -1.83 15.21
CA PRO A 296 -11.75 -0.59 14.54
C PRO A 296 -10.89 0.65 14.85
N ASP A 297 -10.23 0.65 16.00
CA ASP A 297 -9.31 1.71 16.42
C ASP A 297 -8.05 1.82 15.55
N PHE A 298 -7.68 0.78 14.77
CA PHE A 298 -6.63 0.92 13.76
C PHE A 298 -7.03 1.93 12.69
N SER A 299 -8.25 1.80 12.16
CA SER A 299 -8.81 2.74 11.17
C SER A 299 -8.99 4.13 11.77
N LYS A 300 -9.45 4.21 13.04
CA LYS A 300 -9.56 5.48 13.76
C LYS A 300 -8.20 6.15 13.97
N GLY A 301 -7.19 5.38 14.33
CA GLY A 301 -5.81 5.83 14.53
C GLY A 301 -5.23 6.45 13.26
N LEU A 302 -5.37 5.76 12.11
CA LEU A 302 -4.96 6.30 10.82
C LEU A 302 -5.70 7.61 10.49
N SER A 303 -7.02 7.65 10.67
CA SER A 303 -7.81 8.88 10.45
C SER A 303 -7.30 10.05 11.30
N ASN A 304 -7.02 9.81 12.59
CA ASN A 304 -6.49 10.83 13.49
C ASN A 304 -5.11 11.33 13.02
N LYS A 305 -4.19 10.43 12.61
CA LYS A 305 -2.88 10.81 12.06
C LYS A 305 -3.00 11.66 10.80
N LEU A 306 -3.89 11.29 9.88
CA LEU A 306 -4.14 12.04 8.66
C LEU A 306 -4.69 13.46 8.95
N ILE A 307 -5.64 13.58 9.89
CA ILE A 307 -6.19 14.87 10.33
C ILE A 307 -5.09 15.75 10.96
N LEU A 308 -4.26 15.19 11.84
CA LEU A 308 -3.14 15.91 12.46
C LEU A 308 -2.14 16.42 11.42
N GLN A 309 -1.90 15.65 10.37
CA GLN A 309 -1.07 16.04 9.23
C GLN A 309 -1.78 16.88 8.16
N LYS A 310 -3.03 17.30 8.43
CA LYS A 310 -3.86 18.12 7.52
C LYS A 310 -4.06 17.49 6.14
N LYS A 311 -4.14 16.17 6.06
CA LYS A 311 -4.47 15.44 4.84
C LYS A 311 -5.97 15.45 4.59
N THR A 312 -6.38 15.59 3.33
CA THR A 312 -7.79 15.46 2.93
C THR A 312 -8.27 14.04 3.22
N THR A 313 -9.19 13.89 4.17
CA THR A 313 -9.61 12.57 4.67
C THR A 313 -11.10 12.54 4.99
N GLU A 314 -11.77 11.49 4.55
CA GLU A 314 -13.11 11.09 4.99
C GLU A 314 -13.03 9.81 5.83
N TYR A 315 -13.81 9.73 6.90
CA TYR A 315 -13.81 8.57 7.80
C TYR A 315 -15.25 8.18 8.15
N PHE A 316 -15.57 6.90 7.92
CA PHE A 316 -16.90 6.36 8.10
C PHE A 316 -16.87 5.09 8.97
N GLU A 317 -17.66 5.13 10.04
CA GLU A 317 -17.94 3.99 10.91
C GLU A 317 -19.33 3.42 10.60
N TYR A 318 -19.45 2.11 10.64
CA TYR A 318 -20.70 1.39 10.40
C TYR A 318 -21.08 0.58 11.65
N SER A 319 -22.08 1.06 12.37
CA SER A 319 -22.57 0.41 13.59
C SER A 319 -23.08 -1.00 13.28
N GLY A 320 -22.64 -1.99 14.06
CA GLY A 320 -23.01 -3.40 13.89
C GLY A 320 -22.44 -4.09 12.65
N ALA A 321 -21.71 -3.37 11.79
CA ALA A 321 -21.13 -3.98 10.60
C ALA A 321 -19.87 -4.78 10.93
N ASN A 322 -19.71 -5.93 10.28
CA ASN A 322 -18.57 -6.84 10.46
C ASN A 322 -17.32 -6.37 9.67
N HIS A 323 -16.29 -7.21 9.61
CA HIS A 323 -15.04 -6.96 8.88
C HIS A 323 -15.26 -6.57 7.41
N ASP A 324 -16.17 -7.27 6.73
CA ASP A 324 -16.48 -7.01 5.31
C ASP A 324 -17.47 -5.85 5.10
N ILE A 325 -17.96 -5.25 6.21
CA ILE A 325 -18.98 -4.20 6.24
C ILE A 325 -20.31 -4.67 5.60
N ASN A 326 -20.62 -5.97 5.69
CA ASN A 326 -21.75 -6.59 4.97
C ASN A 326 -23.11 -5.92 5.23
N GLN A 327 -23.39 -5.52 6.47
CA GLN A 327 -24.65 -4.86 6.88
C GLN A 327 -24.81 -3.46 6.28
N SER A 328 -23.74 -2.86 5.77
CA SER A 328 -23.72 -1.52 5.20
C SER A 328 -22.97 -1.47 3.87
N PHE A 329 -22.84 -2.61 3.20
CA PHE A 329 -22.02 -2.77 1.99
C PHE A 329 -22.45 -1.80 0.89
N ASP A 330 -23.74 -1.71 0.57
CA ASP A 330 -24.25 -0.83 -0.49
C ASP A 330 -23.94 0.65 -0.21
N LEU A 331 -24.11 1.08 1.05
CA LEU A 331 -23.80 2.45 1.46
C LEU A 331 -22.29 2.71 1.38
N ALA A 332 -21.48 1.76 1.84
CA ALA A 332 -20.02 1.88 1.80
C ALA A 332 -19.49 1.90 0.35
N MET A 333 -20.01 1.03 -0.52
CA MET A 333 -19.66 1.03 -1.95
C MET A 333 -20.12 2.29 -2.67
N LYS A 334 -21.32 2.80 -2.36
CA LYS A 334 -21.79 4.07 -2.90
C LYS A 334 -20.81 5.21 -2.55
N ARG A 335 -20.40 5.33 -1.29
CA ARG A 335 -19.42 6.34 -0.85
C ARG A 335 -18.06 6.16 -1.51
N THR A 336 -17.62 4.91 -1.67
CA THR A 336 -16.39 4.54 -2.38
C THR A 336 -16.42 5.01 -3.84
N ILE A 337 -17.53 4.79 -4.55
CA ILE A 337 -17.68 5.24 -5.94
C ILE A 337 -17.75 6.77 -5.99
N GLU A 338 -18.55 7.42 -5.14
CA GLU A 338 -18.65 8.89 -5.10
C GLU A 338 -17.29 9.56 -4.82
N PHE A 339 -16.45 8.95 -4.00
CA PHE A 339 -15.11 9.43 -3.73
C PHE A 339 -14.18 9.27 -4.92
N PHE A 340 -14.13 8.09 -5.53
CA PHE A 340 -13.33 7.90 -6.75
C PHE A 340 -13.82 8.77 -7.90
N ASP A 341 -15.13 8.98 -8.05
CA ASP A 341 -15.69 9.86 -9.08
C ASP A 341 -15.17 11.28 -8.88
N ARG A 342 -15.18 11.78 -7.65
CA ARG A 342 -14.73 13.15 -7.33
C ARG A 342 -13.25 13.41 -7.67
N TYR A 343 -12.39 12.39 -7.56
CA TYR A 343 -10.95 12.57 -7.70
C TYR A 343 -10.36 12.00 -9.00
N LEU A 344 -11.12 11.18 -9.73
CA LEU A 344 -10.66 10.50 -10.95
C LEU A 344 -11.53 10.77 -12.19
N LYS A 345 -12.56 11.62 -12.10
CA LYS A 345 -13.41 12.03 -13.24
C LYS A 345 -13.58 13.54 -13.27
#